data_AF-A0A0N5ACG9-F1
#
_entry.id   AF-A0A0N5ACG9-F1
#
_cell.length_a   1.000
_cell.length_b   1.000
_cell.length_c   1.000
_cell.angle_alpha   90.00
_cell.angle_beta   90.00
_cell.angle_gamma   90.00
#
_symmetry.space_group_name_H-M   'P 1'
#
loop_
_entity.id
_entity.type
_entity.pdbx_description
1 polymer ?
#
loop_
_entity_poly.entity_id
_entity_poly.type
_entity_poly.pdbx_seq_one_letter_code
_entity_poly.pdbx_strand_id
1 'polypeptide(L)'
;MQPYVSLTSILLSITLPAVNGQQSGCDGQWSDWSDWSGCSFIFLPLVGYKMRIRTCTPSSAECVSPFYACQGNNFEVNECESDDTPIVTNNVTMNICTRQNCNPQLQLPNPDVSRLDASSTIVDNVVDGCLQQLLTCYLNNSSQTVHIQSPSGTMFAEGNGTATANFTCTNSGQWTASVGISVTDVTCSTLKSNCALCDPLQVGLVVADKLQSGRVQMQSTPLSNGCVLINISCTNDLETGGSSIISSNLQVLSNGNKTAEVSLRCNSDRQWQTDDGLTAPYIFCAIPKLAIGKRLLVS
;
A
#
# COMPACT_ATOMS: atom_id res chain seq x y z
N MET A 1 56.22 50.80 41.98
CA MET A 1 55.54 49.96 42.98
C MET A 1 54.07 50.34 43.02
N GLN A 2 53.22 49.57 42.33
CA GLN A 2 51.82 49.32 42.66
C GLN A 2 51.29 48.25 41.69
N PRO A 3 50.42 47.31 42.11
CA PRO A 3 50.26 46.05 41.40
C PRO A 3 48.82 45.76 40.92
N TYR A 4 48.69 44.67 40.16
CA TYR A 4 47.49 43.86 39.89
C TYR A 4 46.24 44.51 39.28
N VAL A 5 45.92 44.10 38.04
CA VAL A 5 44.53 43.85 37.65
C VAL A 5 44.46 42.43 37.08
N SER A 6 43.76 41.57 37.81
CA SER A 6 43.43 40.19 37.45
C SER A 6 42.33 40.18 36.39
N LEU A 7 42.59 39.58 35.24
CA LEU A 7 41.56 39.26 34.25
C LEU A 7 41.00 37.88 34.57
N THR A 8 39.94 37.83 35.38
CA THR A 8 39.12 36.62 35.52
C THR A 8 38.40 36.34 34.21
N SER A 9 38.76 35.24 33.56
CA SER A 9 38.04 34.65 32.43
C SER A 9 36.61 34.30 32.83
N ILE A 10 35.63 34.94 32.20
CA ILE A 10 34.23 34.53 32.27
C ILE A 10 34.07 33.38 31.26
N LEU A 11 34.09 32.14 31.76
CA LEU A 11 33.61 30.99 31.01
C LEU A 11 32.08 31.05 31.00
N LEU A 12 31.51 31.53 29.90
CA LEU A 12 30.08 31.45 29.63
C LEU A 12 29.75 30.02 29.20
N SER A 13 29.46 29.14 30.16
CA SER A 13 28.93 27.80 29.91
C SER A 13 27.48 27.93 29.46
N ILE A 14 27.26 27.97 28.15
CA ILE A 14 25.93 27.79 27.57
C ILE A 14 25.63 26.28 27.64
N THR A 15 24.88 25.88 28.67
CA THR A 15 24.18 24.60 28.67
C THR A 15 23.09 24.67 27.61
N LEU A 16 23.36 24.11 26.44
CA LEU A 16 22.32 23.71 25.51
C LEU A 16 21.43 22.67 26.22
N PRO A 17 20.09 22.81 26.23
CA PRO A 17 19.25 21.68 26.57
C PRO A 17 19.52 20.60 25.50
N ALA A 18 19.93 19.42 25.95
CA ALA A 18 19.93 18.25 25.10
C ALA A 18 18.50 18.07 24.58
N VAL A 19 18.28 18.38 23.30
CA VAL A 19 17.10 17.89 22.59
C VAL A 19 17.36 16.41 22.39
N ASN A 20 17.06 15.63 23.42
CA ASN A 20 16.92 14.20 23.32
C ASN A 20 15.58 13.92 22.63
N GLY A 21 15.52 14.24 21.34
CA GLY A 21 14.44 13.83 20.45
C GLY A 21 14.67 12.38 20.01
N GLN A 22 14.79 11.47 20.97
CA GLN A 22 14.47 10.07 20.68
C GLN A 22 12.98 10.09 20.37
N GLN A 23 12.62 9.95 19.09
CA GLN A 23 11.24 9.78 18.65
C GLN A 23 10.77 8.42 19.18
N SER A 24 10.42 8.39 20.45
CA SER A 24 9.96 7.22 21.17
C SER A 24 8.51 6.97 20.81
N GLY A 25 8.26 5.82 20.21
CA GLY A 25 7.01 5.11 20.44
C GLY A 25 5.85 5.43 19.50
N CYS A 26 6.05 5.34 18.18
CA CYS A 26 4.94 4.94 17.33
C CYS A 26 4.77 3.41 17.41
N ASP A 27 4.37 2.95 18.60
CA ASP A 27 4.00 1.55 18.80
C ASP A 27 2.59 1.32 18.27
N GLY A 28 2.39 0.19 17.61
CA GLY A 28 1.06 -0.25 17.21
C GLY A 28 0.29 -0.76 18.42
N GLN A 29 -0.95 -0.32 18.57
CA GLN A 29 -1.90 -0.88 19.51
C GLN A 29 -2.95 -1.70 18.76
N TRP A 30 -3.19 -2.91 19.24
CA TRP A 30 -4.29 -3.73 18.74
C TRP A 30 -5.63 -3.06 19.06
N SER A 31 -6.53 -3.04 18.08
CA SER A 31 -7.94 -2.79 18.33
C SER A 31 -8.52 -3.88 19.22
N ASP A 32 -9.72 -3.62 19.73
CA ASP A 32 -10.55 -4.69 20.27
C ASP A 32 -10.76 -5.79 19.23
N TRP A 33 -10.95 -7.01 19.71
CA TRP A 33 -11.33 -8.13 18.87
C TRP A 33 -12.73 -7.92 18.32
N SER A 34 -12.96 -8.34 17.07
CA SER A 34 -14.30 -8.51 16.53
C SER A 34 -15.09 -9.52 17.35
N ASP A 35 -16.42 -9.50 17.19
CA ASP A 35 -17.26 -10.59 17.62
C ASP A 35 -16.82 -11.90 16.98
N TRP A 36 -17.05 -13.02 17.67
CA TRP A 36 -16.83 -14.34 17.11
C TRP A 36 -17.78 -14.58 15.94
N SER A 37 -17.27 -15.18 14.86
CA SER A 37 -18.10 -15.71 13.79
C SER A 37 -19.07 -16.77 14.32
N GLY A 38 -20.10 -17.09 13.53
CA GLY A 38 -20.90 -18.29 13.76
C GLY A 38 -20.04 -19.55 13.76
N CYS A 39 -20.48 -20.57 14.50
CA CYS A 39 -19.82 -21.87 14.55
C CYS A 39 -19.94 -22.60 13.23
N SER A 40 -18.78 -22.87 12.61
CA SER A 40 -18.67 -23.65 11.39
C SER A 40 -18.28 -25.08 11.75
N PHE A 41 -19.17 -26.04 11.52
CA PHE A 41 -18.94 -27.46 11.80
C PHE A 41 -18.33 -28.10 10.56
N ILE A 42 -17.09 -28.58 10.68
CA ILE A 42 -16.34 -29.09 9.53
C ILE A 42 -16.68 -30.57 9.29
N PHE A 43 -17.13 -31.32 10.30
CA PHE A 43 -17.63 -32.70 10.16
C PHE A 43 -18.62 -33.07 11.28
N LEU A 44 -19.58 -33.97 11.03
CA LEU A 44 -20.29 -34.66 12.11
C LEU A 44 -19.47 -35.90 12.57
N PRO A 45 -19.30 -36.13 13.90
CA PRO A 45 -19.80 -35.32 15.02
C PRO A 45 -18.68 -34.73 15.90
N LEU A 46 -18.93 -33.53 16.42
CA LEU A 46 -18.54 -33.00 17.76
C LEU A 46 -17.62 -31.77 17.90
N VAL A 47 -17.00 -31.19 16.87
CA VAL A 47 -16.22 -29.95 17.05
C VAL A 47 -16.43 -28.97 15.89
N GLY A 48 -17.04 -27.82 16.19
CA GLY A 48 -17.10 -26.66 15.29
C GLY A 48 -15.99 -25.66 15.58
N TYR A 49 -15.73 -24.75 14.65
CA TYR A 49 -14.76 -23.68 14.83
C TYR A 49 -15.41 -22.33 14.59
N LYS A 50 -15.02 -21.34 15.39
CA LYS A 50 -15.37 -19.93 15.22
C LYS A 50 -14.10 -19.11 15.23
N MET A 51 -14.12 -17.97 14.54
CA MET A 51 -12.95 -17.10 14.42
C MET A 51 -13.28 -15.64 14.71
N ARG A 52 -12.27 -14.87 15.09
CA ARG A 52 -12.35 -13.41 15.25
C ARG A 52 -11.04 -12.75 14.85
N ILE A 53 -11.11 -11.47 14.52
CA ILE A 53 -9.96 -10.69 14.03
C ILE A 53 -9.81 -9.38 14.80
N ARG A 54 -8.63 -8.80 14.76
CA ARG A 54 -8.34 -7.45 15.28
C ARG A 54 -7.39 -6.72 14.35
N THR A 55 -7.42 -5.40 14.39
CA THR A 55 -6.61 -4.54 13.51
C THR A 55 -5.52 -3.82 14.30
N CYS A 56 -4.37 -3.57 13.68
CA CYS A 56 -3.30 -2.82 14.31
C CYS A 56 -3.50 -1.33 14.01
N THR A 57 -3.70 -0.54 15.05
CA THR A 57 -3.94 0.90 14.98
C THR A 57 -2.79 1.67 15.62
N PRO A 58 -2.49 2.90 15.19
CA PRO A 58 -1.46 3.71 15.83
C PRO A 58 -1.91 4.08 17.26
N SER A 59 -0.98 4.03 18.22
CA SER A 59 -1.24 4.41 19.62
C SER A 59 -1.56 5.89 19.83
N SER A 60 -1.19 6.74 18.86
CA SER A 60 -1.43 8.18 18.88
C SER A 60 -1.89 8.64 17.50
N ALA A 61 -2.83 9.59 17.46
CA ALA A 61 -3.26 10.26 16.23
C ALA A 61 -2.13 11.03 15.52
N GLU A 62 -1.03 11.31 16.23
CA GLU A 62 0.18 11.95 15.69
C GLU A 62 1.10 10.96 14.95
N CYS A 63 0.85 9.65 15.09
CA CYS A 63 1.59 8.61 14.38
C CYS A 63 0.96 8.37 13.01
N VAL A 64 1.48 9.10 12.02
CA VAL A 64 1.16 8.89 10.61
C VAL A 64 2.01 7.73 10.08
N SER A 65 1.36 6.73 9.48
CA SER A 65 1.95 5.54 8.83
C SER A 65 3.21 5.88 8.00
N PRO A 66 4.25 5.00 7.93
CA PRO A 66 4.11 3.55 7.81
C PRO A 66 4.78 2.64 8.86
N PHE A 67 5.26 3.17 10.00
CA PHE A 67 6.25 2.45 10.83
C PHE A 67 5.77 1.81 12.15
N TYR A 68 4.47 1.68 12.41
CA TYR A 68 4.00 1.02 13.64
C TYR A 68 3.65 -0.46 13.39
N ALA A 69 4.17 -1.34 14.25
CA ALA A 69 3.90 -2.77 14.21
C ALA A 69 3.34 -3.22 15.56
N CYS A 70 2.30 -4.05 15.54
CA CYS A 70 1.75 -4.67 16.73
C CYS A 70 2.38 -6.06 16.92
N GLN A 71 2.82 -6.35 18.15
CA GLN A 71 3.34 -7.68 18.49
C GLN A 71 2.17 -8.65 18.76
N GLY A 72 2.17 -9.83 18.14
CA GLY A 72 1.17 -10.88 18.30
C GLY A 72 0.28 -11.11 17.07
N ASN A 73 -0.71 -12.01 17.21
CA ASN A 73 -1.58 -12.41 16.10
C ASN A 73 -2.74 -11.42 15.89
N ASN A 74 -3.13 -11.21 14.64
CA ASN A 74 -4.32 -10.43 14.25
C ASN A 74 -5.57 -11.30 14.02
N PHE A 75 -5.44 -12.63 14.16
CA PHE A 75 -6.54 -13.59 14.02
C PHE A 75 -6.50 -14.62 15.14
N GLU A 76 -7.67 -15.12 15.54
CA GLU A 76 -7.83 -16.16 16.55
C GLU A 76 -8.93 -17.13 16.11
N VAL A 77 -8.72 -18.42 16.39
CA VAL A 77 -9.65 -19.51 16.11
C VAL A 77 -9.92 -20.25 17.41
N ASN A 78 -11.17 -20.57 17.67
CA ASN A 78 -11.56 -21.35 18.84
C ASN A 78 -12.55 -22.45 18.44
N GLU A 79 -12.52 -23.53 19.20
CA GLU A 79 -13.49 -24.61 19.10
C GLU A 79 -14.83 -24.18 19.69
N CYS A 80 -15.91 -24.75 19.18
CA CYS A 80 -17.22 -24.63 19.76
C CYS A 80 -18.02 -25.91 19.62
N GLU A 81 -18.79 -26.21 20.66
CA GLU A 81 -19.67 -27.37 20.73
C GLU A 81 -21.09 -26.94 20.35
N SER A 82 -21.80 -27.82 19.62
CA SER A 82 -23.21 -27.60 19.28
C SER A 82 -24.06 -27.94 20.50
N ASP A 83 -24.30 -26.97 21.37
CA ASP A 83 -25.31 -27.12 22.41
C ASP A 83 -26.63 -26.50 21.97
N ASP A 84 -27.63 -27.39 21.90
CA ASP A 84 -29.08 -27.21 21.90
C ASP A 84 -29.93 -26.90 20.62
N THR A 85 -30.69 -27.96 20.26
CA THR A 85 -32.08 -28.03 19.70
C THR A 85 -32.31 -28.19 18.18
N PRO A 86 -33.52 -28.65 17.75
CA PRO A 86 -33.82 -30.06 17.47
C PRO A 86 -34.04 -30.33 15.96
N ILE A 87 -33.84 -31.60 15.60
CA ILE A 87 -33.98 -32.14 14.25
C ILE A 87 -35.44 -31.98 13.76
N VAL A 88 -35.66 -31.08 12.81
CA VAL A 88 -36.86 -31.10 11.95
C VAL A 88 -36.53 -31.93 10.71
N THR A 89 -36.96 -33.20 10.71
CA THR A 89 -36.94 -34.04 9.52
C THR A 89 -38.01 -33.58 8.54
N ASN A 90 -37.66 -32.68 7.63
CA ASN A 90 -38.39 -32.53 6.37
C ASN A 90 -37.61 -33.27 5.29
N ASN A 91 -38.27 -34.26 4.67
CA ASN A 91 -37.78 -34.98 3.50
C ASN A 91 -37.56 -34.00 2.35
N VAL A 92 -36.39 -33.37 2.33
CA VAL A 92 -35.83 -32.79 1.13
C VAL A 92 -35.12 -33.93 0.43
N THR A 93 -35.56 -34.27 -0.78
CA THR A 93 -34.73 -35.02 -1.74
C THR A 93 -33.46 -34.22 -1.98
N MET A 94 -32.44 -34.47 -1.15
CA MET A 94 -31.10 -33.96 -1.35
C MET A 94 -30.54 -34.66 -2.58
N ASN A 95 -30.13 -33.86 -3.56
CA ASN A 95 -29.30 -34.34 -4.65
C ASN A 95 -27.96 -34.72 -4.04
N ILE A 96 -27.76 -36.02 -3.80
CA ILE A 96 -26.53 -36.58 -3.28
C ILE A 96 -25.45 -36.44 -4.37
N CYS A 97 -24.49 -35.54 -4.17
CA CYS A 97 -23.22 -35.61 -4.89
C CYS A 97 -22.51 -36.89 -4.43
N THR A 98 -22.61 -37.95 -5.23
CA THR A 98 -21.72 -39.11 -5.04
C THR A 98 -20.30 -38.63 -5.33
N ARG A 99 -19.32 -38.96 -4.47
CA ARG A 99 -17.90 -38.55 -4.57
C ARG A 99 -17.36 -38.79 -5.98
N GLN A 100 -17.51 -37.83 -6.87
CA GLN A 100 -16.94 -37.83 -8.20
C GLN A 100 -15.78 -36.84 -8.15
N ASN A 101 -14.60 -37.28 -8.60
CA ASN A 101 -13.39 -36.47 -8.61
C ASN A 101 -13.62 -35.24 -9.49
N CYS A 102 -13.86 -34.09 -8.87
CA CYS A 102 -13.86 -32.80 -9.54
C CYS A 102 -12.43 -32.59 -10.07
N ASN A 103 -12.28 -32.62 -11.38
CA ASN A 103 -10.99 -32.61 -12.04
C ASN A 103 -10.65 -31.22 -12.58
N PRO A 104 -9.46 -30.65 -12.29
CA PRO A 104 -8.72 -30.67 -11.03
C PRO A 104 -9.19 -29.52 -10.11
N GLN A 105 -8.60 -29.40 -8.92
CA GLN A 105 -8.77 -28.26 -8.00
C GLN A 105 -8.77 -26.94 -8.78
N LEU A 106 -9.66 -26.02 -8.40
CA LEU A 106 -9.78 -24.69 -8.99
C LEU A 106 -8.39 -24.05 -9.05
N GLN A 107 -7.81 -23.99 -10.25
CA GLN A 107 -6.43 -23.56 -10.41
C GLN A 107 -6.39 -22.05 -10.29
N LEU A 108 -5.59 -21.55 -9.34
CA LEU A 108 -5.23 -20.14 -9.35
C LEU A 108 -4.35 -19.92 -10.60
N PRO A 109 -4.69 -18.97 -11.48
CA PRO A 109 -3.88 -18.65 -12.63
C PRO A 109 -2.48 -18.29 -12.15
N ASN A 110 -1.49 -18.77 -12.89
CA ASN A 110 -0.08 -18.52 -12.65
C ASN A 110 0.14 -17.01 -12.34
N PRO A 111 0.83 -16.62 -11.25
CA PRO A 111 1.03 -15.22 -10.86
C PRO A 111 1.71 -14.34 -11.93
N ASP A 112 2.15 -14.92 -13.03
CA ASP A 112 2.97 -14.31 -14.08
C ASP A 112 2.20 -13.45 -15.10
N VAL A 113 0.91 -13.15 -14.86
CA VAL A 113 0.13 -12.30 -15.76
C VAL A 113 -0.46 -11.09 -15.03
N SER A 114 0.41 -10.20 -14.57
CA SER A 114 0.15 -8.74 -14.47
C SER A 114 -0.99 -8.23 -13.56
N ARG A 115 -1.63 -9.07 -12.74
CA ARG A 115 -2.89 -8.73 -12.04
C ARG A 115 -2.99 -9.11 -10.55
N LEU A 116 -1.92 -9.60 -9.94
CA LEU A 116 -1.95 -10.13 -8.56
C LEU A 116 -1.00 -9.39 -7.62
N ASP A 117 -1.50 -8.32 -7.00
CA ASP A 117 -0.97 -7.83 -5.71
C ASP A 117 -1.72 -8.47 -4.51
N ALA A 118 -2.68 -9.36 -4.79
CA ALA A 118 -3.49 -10.06 -3.79
C ALA A 118 -2.90 -11.43 -3.48
N SER A 119 -2.76 -11.74 -2.20
CA SER A 119 -2.52 -13.10 -1.72
C SER A 119 -3.84 -13.86 -1.65
N SER A 120 -3.78 -15.19 -1.71
CA SER A 120 -4.99 -16.03 -1.72
C SER A 120 -4.83 -17.29 -0.90
N THR A 121 -5.92 -17.73 -0.28
CA THR A 121 -6.05 -19.05 0.36
C THR A 121 -7.24 -19.79 -0.22
N ILE A 122 -7.08 -21.10 -0.43
CA ILE A 122 -8.17 -22.01 -0.78
C ILE A 122 -8.34 -22.98 0.37
N VAL A 123 -9.57 -23.09 0.88
CA VAL A 123 -9.94 -24.06 1.89
C VAL A 123 -10.95 -25.02 1.27
N ASP A 124 -10.59 -26.30 1.20
CA ASP A 124 -11.49 -27.36 0.79
C ASP A 124 -12.46 -27.71 1.94
N ASN A 125 -13.74 -27.85 1.63
CA ASN A 125 -14.78 -28.28 2.56
C ASN A 125 -15.70 -29.31 1.89
N VAL A 126 -16.47 -30.07 2.65
CA VAL A 126 -17.49 -30.99 2.13
C VAL A 126 -18.81 -30.68 2.82
N VAL A 127 -19.79 -30.18 2.05
CA VAL A 127 -21.12 -29.81 2.55
C VAL A 127 -22.16 -30.65 1.81
N ASP A 128 -23.00 -31.36 2.56
CA ASP A 128 -24.04 -32.25 2.03
C ASP A 128 -23.52 -33.29 1.01
N GLY A 129 -22.27 -33.74 1.21
CA GLY A 129 -21.60 -34.70 0.33
C GLY A 129 -20.98 -34.11 -0.93
N CYS A 130 -21.22 -32.83 -1.23
CA CYS A 130 -20.58 -32.12 -2.34
C CYS A 130 -19.28 -31.47 -1.87
N LEU A 131 -18.23 -31.55 -2.70
CA LEU A 131 -16.97 -30.84 -2.46
C LEU A 131 -17.21 -29.33 -2.65
N GLN A 132 -16.81 -28.53 -1.68
CA GLN A 132 -16.84 -27.07 -1.71
C GLN A 132 -15.43 -26.50 -1.56
N GLN A 133 -15.18 -25.36 -2.18
CA GLN A 133 -13.93 -24.61 -2.07
C GLN A 133 -14.23 -23.17 -1.70
N LEU A 134 -13.69 -22.75 -0.56
CA LEU A 134 -13.72 -21.36 -0.12
C LEU A 134 -12.43 -20.68 -0.56
N LEU A 135 -12.52 -19.82 -1.57
CA LEU A 135 -11.42 -18.96 -2.00
C LEU A 135 -11.50 -17.63 -1.27
N THR A 136 -10.45 -17.25 -0.58
CA THR A 136 -10.28 -15.90 -0.02
C THR A 136 -9.12 -15.21 -0.71
N CYS A 137 -9.36 -14.02 -1.23
CA CYS A 137 -8.36 -13.12 -1.78
C CYS A 137 -8.19 -11.94 -0.82
N TYR A 138 -6.96 -11.59 -0.46
CA TYR A 138 -6.69 -10.47 0.45
C TYR A 138 -5.51 -9.61 -0.01
N LEU A 139 -5.60 -8.33 0.32
CA LEU A 139 -4.57 -7.32 0.11
C LEU A 139 -3.98 -6.89 1.44
N ASN A 140 -2.69 -6.55 1.43
CA ASN A 140 -2.04 -5.95 2.59
C ASN A 140 -2.61 -4.57 2.93
N ASN A 141 -3.25 -3.90 1.95
CA ASN A 141 -3.91 -2.61 2.13
C ASN A 141 -5.43 -2.78 2.14
N SER A 142 -6.06 -2.57 3.30
CA SER A 142 -7.50 -2.73 3.51
C SER A 142 -8.37 -1.70 2.78
N SER A 143 -7.76 -0.63 2.24
CA SER A 143 -8.49 0.43 1.53
C SER A 143 -8.75 0.16 0.05
N GLN A 144 -8.10 -0.85 -0.53
CA GLN A 144 -8.25 -1.19 -1.95
C GLN A 144 -9.26 -2.33 -2.15
N THR A 145 -10.04 -2.23 -3.22
CA THR A 145 -11.01 -3.26 -3.57
C THR A 145 -10.32 -4.44 -4.25
N VAL A 146 -10.62 -5.65 -3.77
CA VAL A 146 -10.21 -6.92 -4.35
C VAL A 146 -11.43 -7.64 -4.91
N HIS A 147 -11.23 -8.28 -6.05
CA HIS A 147 -12.24 -8.94 -6.84
C HIS A 147 -11.84 -10.41 -7.05
N ILE A 148 -12.80 -11.31 -6.87
CA ILE A 148 -12.71 -12.71 -7.32
C ILE A 148 -13.52 -12.80 -8.60
N GLN A 149 -12.88 -13.10 -9.72
CA GLN A 149 -13.55 -13.12 -11.02
C GLN A 149 -13.00 -14.20 -11.94
N SER A 150 -13.74 -14.55 -12.99
CA SER A 150 -13.23 -15.40 -14.06
C SER A 150 -12.20 -14.64 -14.92
N PRO A 151 -11.37 -15.35 -15.73
CA PRO A 151 -10.51 -14.70 -16.71
C PRO A 151 -11.26 -13.82 -17.73
N SER A 152 -12.53 -14.12 -18.00
CA SER A 152 -13.41 -13.33 -18.88
C SER A 152 -14.02 -12.09 -18.19
N GLY A 153 -13.74 -11.87 -16.90
CA GLY A 153 -14.24 -10.72 -16.13
C GLY A 153 -15.60 -10.95 -15.43
N THR A 154 -16.07 -12.18 -15.33
CA THR A 154 -17.30 -12.48 -14.58
C THR A 154 -17.01 -12.41 -13.08
N MET A 155 -17.66 -11.48 -12.39
CA MET A 155 -17.48 -11.24 -10.97
C MET A 155 -18.16 -12.31 -10.10
N PHE A 156 -17.42 -12.89 -9.15
CA PHE A 156 -17.91 -13.87 -8.17
C PHE A 156 -17.98 -13.30 -6.75
N ALA A 157 -17.02 -12.44 -6.37
CA ALA A 157 -17.04 -11.72 -5.11
C ALA A 157 -16.23 -10.42 -5.20
N GLU A 158 -16.54 -9.47 -4.32
CA GLU A 158 -15.88 -8.19 -4.19
C GLU A 158 -15.81 -7.80 -2.71
N GLY A 159 -14.72 -7.15 -2.32
CA GLY A 159 -14.60 -6.56 -0.98
C GLY A 159 -13.39 -5.66 -0.84
N ASN A 160 -13.39 -4.82 0.19
CA ASN A 160 -12.27 -3.91 0.47
C ASN A 160 -11.25 -4.63 1.35
N GLY A 161 -10.02 -4.78 0.86
CA GLY A 161 -8.95 -5.51 1.51
C GLY A 161 -9.10 -7.02 1.46
N THR A 162 -10.32 -7.56 1.45
CA THR A 162 -10.57 -9.00 1.41
C THR A 162 -11.88 -9.30 0.68
N ALA A 163 -11.86 -10.32 -0.18
CA ALA A 163 -13.04 -10.88 -0.82
C ALA A 163 -13.04 -12.41 -0.65
N THR A 164 -14.21 -12.99 -0.50
CA THR A 164 -14.38 -14.43 -0.30
C THR A 164 -15.50 -14.96 -1.17
N ALA A 165 -15.25 -16.08 -1.86
CA ALA A 165 -16.21 -16.75 -2.72
C ALA A 165 -16.24 -18.26 -2.41
N ASN A 166 -17.44 -18.84 -2.42
CA ASN A 166 -17.63 -20.28 -2.24
C ASN A 166 -17.99 -20.92 -3.59
N PHE A 167 -17.30 -22.01 -3.91
CA PHE A 167 -17.50 -22.81 -5.11
C PHE A 167 -17.93 -24.21 -4.72
N THR A 168 -19.02 -24.71 -5.30
CA THR A 168 -19.54 -26.06 -5.04
C THR A 168 -19.37 -26.92 -6.28
N CYS A 169 -18.81 -28.10 -6.12
CA CYS A 169 -18.72 -29.07 -7.21
C CYS A 169 -20.06 -29.79 -7.39
N THR A 170 -20.52 -29.83 -8.64
CA THR A 170 -21.78 -30.46 -9.04
C THR A 170 -21.62 -31.97 -9.27
N ASN A 171 -22.76 -32.64 -9.43
CA ASN A 171 -22.83 -34.05 -9.86
C ASN A 171 -22.20 -34.31 -11.23
N SER A 172 -21.98 -33.28 -12.06
CA SER A 172 -21.28 -33.40 -13.33
C SER A 172 -19.75 -33.24 -13.19
N GLY A 173 -19.23 -33.06 -11.97
CA GLY A 173 -17.81 -32.81 -11.71
C GLY A 173 -17.36 -31.40 -12.07
N GLN A 174 -18.27 -30.43 -12.15
CA GLN A 174 -17.98 -29.04 -12.49
C GLN A 174 -18.10 -28.13 -11.26
N TRP A 175 -17.19 -27.18 -11.11
CA TRP A 175 -17.31 -26.16 -10.07
C TRP A 175 -18.40 -25.16 -10.42
N THR A 176 -19.19 -24.74 -9.43
CA THR A 176 -20.21 -23.72 -9.58
C THR A 176 -20.15 -22.68 -8.46
N ALA A 177 -20.35 -21.41 -8.79
CA ALA A 177 -20.50 -20.36 -7.78
C ALA A 177 -21.93 -20.34 -7.20
N SER A 178 -22.20 -19.44 -6.25
CA SER A 178 -23.48 -19.25 -5.52
C SER A 178 -24.74 -19.03 -6.39
N VAL A 179 -24.62 -18.99 -7.71
CA VAL A 179 -25.71 -18.80 -8.68
C VAL A 179 -25.73 -19.92 -9.76
N GLY A 180 -25.07 -21.06 -9.53
CA GLY A 180 -25.04 -22.17 -10.50
C GLY A 180 -24.23 -21.88 -11.77
N ILE A 181 -23.46 -20.78 -11.78
CA ILE A 181 -22.56 -20.44 -12.88
C ILE A 181 -21.40 -21.43 -12.84
N SER A 182 -21.18 -22.16 -13.93
CA SER A 182 -20.03 -23.06 -14.08
C SER A 182 -18.74 -22.24 -14.06
N VAL A 183 -17.79 -22.65 -13.23
CA VAL A 183 -16.49 -22.02 -13.04
C VAL A 183 -15.42 -23.00 -13.46
N THR A 184 -14.58 -22.60 -14.40
CA THR A 184 -13.39 -23.38 -14.78
C THR A 184 -12.14 -22.81 -14.13
N ASP A 185 -12.07 -21.49 -14.01
CA ASP A 185 -10.91 -20.75 -13.54
C ASP A 185 -11.35 -19.49 -12.78
N VAL A 186 -10.56 -19.09 -11.80
CA VAL A 186 -10.79 -17.89 -11.00
C VAL A 186 -9.49 -17.13 -10.79
N THR A 187 -9.54 -15.81 -10.84
CA THR A 187 -8.42 -14.95 -10.49
C THR A 187 -8.82 -14.05 -9.33
N CYS A 188 -7.93 -13.91 -8.35
CA CYS A 188 -7.92 -12.73 -7.51
C CYS A 188 -7.37 -11.58 -8.36
N SER A 189 -7.99 -10.42 -8.29
CA SER A 189 -7.46 -9.24 -8.96
C SER A 189 -7.89 -8.00 -8.20
N THR A 190 -7.08 -6.97 -8.26
CA THR A 190 -7.50 -5.64 -7.86
C THR A 190 -7.79 -4.82 -9.11
N LEU A 191 -8.57 -3.75 -8.96
CA LEU A 191 -8.46 -2.67 -9.93
C LEU A 191 -7.00 -2.23 -9.92
N LYS A 192 -6.29 -2.47 -11.03
CA LYS A 192 -4.93 -1.97 -11.24
C LYS A 192 -4.96 -0.50 -10.88
N SER A 193 -4.37 -0.10 -9.75
CA SER A 193 -4.04 1.30 -9.58
C SER A 193 -3.15 1.61 -10.79
N ASN A 194 -3.54 2.56 -11.62
CA ASN A 194 -2.76 2.96 -12.80
C ASN A 194 -1.37 3.54 -12.44
N CYS A 195 -0.95 3.38 -11.19
CA CYS A 195 0.28 3.83 -10.63
C CYS A 195 0.86 2.64 -9.88
N ALA A 196 2.01 2.16 -10.34
CA ALA A 196 2.81 1.22 -9.59
C ALA A 196 3.51 1.96 -8.43
N LEU A 197 4.19 1.24 -7.54
CA LEU A 197 5.18 1.86 -6.65
C LEU A 197 6.37 2.31 -7.50
N CYS A 198 6.52 3.62 -7.70
CA CYS A 198 7.72 4.18 -8.34
C CYS A 198 8.90 4.14 -7.39
N ASP A 199 10.10 3.97 -7.95
CA ASP A 199 11.34 4.18 -7.20
C ASP A 199 11.43 5.63 -6.70
N PRO A 200 12.13 5.88 -5.58
CA PRO A 200 12.31 7.23 -5.05
C PRO A 200 12.89 8.18 -6.11
N LEU A 201 12.17 9.28 -6.40
CA LEU A 201 12.60 10.27 -7.39
C LEU A 201 13.97 10.85 -7.01
N GLN A 202 14.91 10.78 -7.96
CA GLN A 202 16.27 11.24 -7.76
C GLN A 202 16.44 12.69 -8.25
N VAL A 203 17.12 13.50 -7.44
CA VAL A 203 17.45 14.90 -7.78
C VAL A 203 18.94 14.99 -8.10
N GLY A 204 19.26 15.36 -9.35
CA GLY A 204 20.63 15.48 -9.83
C GLY A 204 21.28 16.83 -9.51
N LEU A 205 22.61 16.86 -9.54
CA LEU A 205 23.41 18.08 -9.43
C LEU A 205 23.52 18.79 -10.79
N VAL A 206 23.40 20.11 -10.79
CA VAL A 206 23.57 20.93 -12.00
C VAL A 206 25.03 21.33 -12.13
N VAL A 207 25.72 20.77 -13.13
CA VAL A 207 27.12 21.08 -13.46
C VAL A 207 27.17 21.77 -14.82
N ALA A 208 26.98 23.09 -14.84
CA ALA A 208 27.06 23.90 -16.05
C ALA A 208 27.77 25.23 -15.77
N ASP A 209 28.33 25.87 -16.80
CA ASP A 209 29.11 27.10 -16.64
C ASP A 209 28.28 28.25 -16.06
N LYS A 210 27.03 28.40 -16.54
CA LYS A 210 26.13 29.52 -16.21
C LYS A 210 25.01 29.17 -15.24
N LEU A 211 24.84 27.89 -14.88
CA LEU A 211 23.77 27.40 -14.01
C LEU A 211 24.36 26.64 -12.83
N GLN A 212 23.67 26.68 -11.70
CA GLN A 212 23.98 25.92 -10.49
C GLN A 212 22.72 25.27 -9.93
N SER A 213 22.89 24.36 -8.97
CA SER A 213 21.76 23.72 -8.29
C SER A 213 20.99 24.73 -7.44
N GLY A 214 19.66 24.77 -7.60
CA GLY A 214 18.77 25.49 -6.70
C GLY A 214 18.34 24.66 -5.49
N ARG A 215 17.51 25.24 -4.62
CA ARG A 215 16.93 24.54 -3.48
C ARG A 215 15.73 23.74 -3.94
N VAL A 216 15.70 22.44 -3.63
CA VAL A 216 14.58 21.56 -3.94
C VAL A 216 13.80 21.24 -2.68
N GLN A 217 12.48 21.37 -2.75
CA GLN A 217 11.54 20.84 -1.77
C GLN A 217 10.59 19.87 -2.48
N MET A 218 10.34 18.72 -1.86
CA MET A 218 9.43 17.71 -2.38
C MET A 218 8.36 17.41 -1.33
N GLN A 219 7.10 17.43 -1.75
CA GLN A 219 5.98 17.07 -0.90
C GLN A 219 5.18 15.95 -1.57
N SER A 220 5.13 14.79 -0.92
CA SER A 220 4.31 13.66 -1.36
C SER A 220 2.89 13.76 -0.81
N THR A 221 1.89 13.58 -1.66
CA THR A 221 0.48 13.49 -1.29
C THR A 221 -0.11 12.17 -1.79
N PRO A 222 -0.61 11.29 -0.91
CA PRO A 222 -1.31 10.09 -1.34
C PRO A 222 -2.64 10.48 -2.00
N LEU A 223 -2.94 9.87 -3.14
CA LEU A 223 -4.20 10.03 -3.85
C LEU A 223 -5.18 8.91 -3.45
N SER A 224 -6.48 9.19 -3.56
CA SER A 224 -7.55 8.24 -3.21
C SER A 224 -7.50 6.92 -3.98
N ASN A 225 -6.85 6.91 -5.15
CA ASN A 225 -6.65 5.73 -5.98
C ASN A 225 -5.38 4.92 -5.63
N GLY A 226 -4.74 5.22 -4.50
CA GLY A 226 -3.51 4.56 -4.04
C GLY A 226 -2.23 5.05 -4.70
N CYS A 227 -2.32 5.98 -5.65
CA CYS A 227 -1.16 6.60 -6.29
C CYS A 227 -0.50 7.63 -5.37
N VAL A 228 0.77 7.95 -5.62
CA VAL A 228 1.46 9.08 -4.99
C VAL A 228 1.63 10.20 -6.01
N LEU A 229 1.22 11.41 -5.62
CA LEU A 229 1.54 12.65 -6.31
C LEU A 229 2.71 13.31 -5.55
N ILE A 230 3.76 13.72 -6.25
CA ILE A 230 4.86 14.50 -5.67
C ILE A 230 4.81 15.90 -6.28
N ASN A 231 4.63 16.90 -5.42
CA ASN A 231 4.82 18.30 -5.78
C ASN A 231 6.27 18.67 -5.51
N ILE A 232 6.98 19.12 -6.53
CA ILE A 232 8.36 19.55 -6.47
C ILE A 232 8.40 21.07 -6.63
N SER A 233 9.10 21.73 -5.72
CA SER A 233 9.39 23.15 -5.76
C SER A 233 10.90 23.36 -5.90
N CYS A 234 11.31 24.13 -6.90
CA CYS A 234 12.69 24.51 -7.16
C CYS A 234 12.84 26.02 -6.98
N THR A 235 13.54 26.43 -5.93
CA THR A 235 13.68 27.83 -5.53
C THR A 235 15.08 28.36 -5.79
N ASN A 236 15.13 29.55 -6.40
CA ASN A 236 16.32 30.37 -6.54
C ASN A 236 16.45 31.25 -5.28
N ASP A 237 17.45 30.94 -4.44
CA ASP A 237 17.77 31.71 -3.24
C ASP A 237 18.48 33.05 -3.60
N LEU A 238 18.77 33.31 -4.88
CA LEU A 238 19.33 34.58 -5.35
C LEU A 238 18.23 35.62 -5.57
N GLU A 239 18.53 36.89 -5.30
CA GLU A 239 17.59 38.00 -5.51
C GLU A 239 17.22 38.22 -6.99
N THR A 240 18.02 37.71 -7.91
CA THR A 240 17.85 37.89 -9.36
C THR A 240 17.90 36.55 -10.10
N GLY A 241 17.06 36.43 -11.13
CA GLY A 241 17.01 35.27 -12.02
C GLY A 241 15.89 34.28 -11.70
N GLY A 242 15.51 33.48 -12.70
CA GLY A 242 14.48 32.46 -12.57
C GLY A 242 14.99 31.13 -12.02
N SER A 243 14.09 30.19 -11.85
CA SER A 243 14.39 28.78 -11.59
C SER A 243 13.69 27.89 -12.61
N SER A 244 14.28 26.72 -12.85
CA SER A 244 13.79 25.75 -13.82
C SER A 244 13.89 24.34 -13.25
N ILE A 245 12.84 23.54 -13.45
CA ILE A 245 12.87 22.10 -13.21
C ILE A 245 13.05 21.41 -14.56
N ILE A 246 14.10 20.60 -14.68
CA ILE A 246 14.51 19.96 -15.92
C ILE A 246 14.57 18.45 -15.69
N SER A 247 14.06 17.64 -16.62
CA SER A 247 14.14 16.18 -16.55
C SER A 247 15.47 15.64 -17.10
N SER A 248 15.72 14.35 -16.85
CA SER A 248 16.87 13.60 -17.39
C SER A 248 17.09 13.70 -18.91
N ASN A 249 16.02 13.86 -19.68
CA ASN A 249 16.05 14.03 -21.14
C ASN A 249 16.21 15.51 -21.56
N LEU A 250 16.62 16.39 -20.64
CA LEU A 250 16.83 17.82 -20.84
C LEU A 250 15.56 18.61 -21.24
N GLN A 251 14.37 18.04 -21.02
CA GLN A 251 13.12 18.78 -21.19
C GLN A 251 12.85 19.64 -19.96
N VAL A 252 12.38 20.86 -20.19
CA VAL A 252 11.99 21.76 -19.12
C VAL A 252 10.56 21.40 -18.70
N LEU A 253 10.42 20.89 -17.48
CA LEU A 253 9.13 20.50 -16.92
C LEU A 253 8.38 21.72 -16.36
N SER A 254 9.11 22.70 -15.82
CA SER A 254 8.54 23.93 -15.27
C SER A 254 9.58 25.04 -15.17
N ASN A 255 9.12 26.29 -15.24
CA ASN A 255 9.92 27.51 -15.08
C ASN A 255 9.20 28.51 -14.18
N GLY A 256 9.97 29.29 -13.42
CA GLY A 256 9.43 30.36 -12.61
C GLY A 256 10.41 31.51 -12.37
N ASN A 257 9.90 32.66 -11.97
CA ASN A 257 10.72 33.87 -11.77
C ASN A 257 11.56 33.82 -10.47
N LYS A 258 11.25 32.89 -9.57
CA LYS A 258 12.01 32.60 -8.34
C LYS A 258 11.83 31.15 -7.91
N THR A 259 10.59 30.68 -8.03
CA THR A 259 10.20 29.32 -7.70
C THR A 259 9.50 28.70 -8.90
N ALA A 260 9.94 27.52 -9.30
CA ALA A 260 9.34 26.70 -10.33
C ALA A 260 8.71 25.49 -9.65
N GLU A 261 7.51 25.11 -10.07
CA GLU A 261 6.75 24.03 -9.45
C GLU A 261 6.29 23.03 -10.50
N VAL A 262 6.40 21.74 -10.20
CA VAL A 262 5.86 20.67 -11.04
C VAL A 262 5.28 19.56 -10.16
N SER A 263 4.18 18.97 -10.63
CA SER A 263 3.58 17.78 -10.02
C SER A 263 3.91 16.56 -10.86
N LEU A 264 4.45 15.52 -10.23
CA LEU A 264 4.71 14.22 -10.86
C LEU A 264 3.84 13.14 -10.23
N ARG A 265 3.26 12.29 -11.08
CA ARG A 265 2.49 11.12 -10.68
C ARG A 265 3.23 9.87 -11.14
N CYS A 266 3.24 8.83 -10.31
CA CYS A 266 3.74 7.54 -10.74
C CYS A 266 2.76 6.89 -11.73
N ASN A 267 3.25 6.36 -12.85
CA ASN A 267 2.42 5.66 -13.83
C ASN A 267 2.45 4.13 -13.66
N SER A 268 1.77 3.40 -14.55
CA SER A 268 1.66 1.94 -14.50
C SER A 268 2.99 1.23 -14.75
N ASP A 269 3.96 1.94 -15.33
CA ASP A 269 5.26 1.41 -15.75
C ASP A 269 6.35 1.74 -14.71
N ARG A 270 5.95 2.16 -13.50
CA ARG A 270 6.85 2.57 -12.40
C ARG A 270 7.70 3.80 -12.74
N GLN A 271 7.20 4.68 -13.61
CA GLN A 271 7.88 5.91 -13.99
C GLN A 271 7.12 7.14 -13.47
N TRP A 272 7.88 8.12 -12.97
CA TRP A 272 7.34 9.44 -12.66
C TRP A 272 6.99 10.16 -13.95
N GLN A 273 5.78 10.68 -14.05
CA GLN A 273 5.34 11.45 -15.21
C GLN A 273 4.55 12.70 -14.80
N THR A 274 4.60 13.74 -15.61
CA THR A 274 3.73 14.91 -15.54
C THR A 274 2.31 14.58 -16.01
N ASP A 275 1.35 15.48 -15.79
CA ASP A 275 -0.05 15.29 -16.21
C ASP A 275 -0.22 15.24 -17.74
N ASP A 276 0.70 15.82 -18.52
CA ASP A 276 0.79 15.72 -19.98
C ASP A 276 1.54 14.46 -20.46
N GLY A 277 1.98 13.60 -19.54
CA GLY A 277 2.58 12.29 -19.86
C GLY A 277 4.08 12.30 -20.10
N LEU A 278 4.79 13.40 -19.81
CA LEU A 278 6.25 13.43 -19.92
C LEU A 278 6.87 12.68 -18.75
N THR A 279 7.64 11.64 -19.05
CA THR A 279 8.32 10.82 -18.04
C THR A 279 9.62 11.50 -17.56
N ALA A 280 9.81 11.58 -16.25
CA ALA A 280 10.96 12.19 -15.60
C ALA A 280 11.53 11.28 -14.51
N PRO A 281 12.33 10.25 -14.88
CA PRO A 281 12.94 9.35 -13.89
C PRO A 281 13.94 10.06 -12.96
N TYR A 282 14.50 11.19 -13.42
CA TYR A 282 15.36 12.08 -12.63
C TYR A 282 15.02 13.53 -12.97
N ILE A 283 15.18 14.41 -11.99
CA ILE A 283 15.01 15.86 -12.17
C ILE A 283 16.26 16.64 -11.74
N PHE A 284 16.39 17.84 -12.28
CA PHE A 284 17.40 18.83 -11.91
C PHE A 284 16.70 20.15 -11.59
N CYS A 285 17.11 20.80 -10.52
CA CYS A 285 16.69 22.15 -10.19
C CYS A 285 17.81 23.12 -10.57
N ALA A 286 17.62 23.84 -11.67
CA ALA A 286 18.61 24.74 -12.24
C ALA A 286 18.26 26.20 -11.97
N ILE A 287 19.23 26.95 -11.45
CA ILE A 287 19.15 28.39 -11.24
C ILE A 287 20.40 29.07 -11.84
N PRO A 288 20.33 30.35 -12.23
CA PRO A 288 21.50 31.09 -12.69
C PRO A 288 22.61 31.14 -11.65
N LYS A 289 23.87 31.08 -12.09
CA LYS A 289 24.98 31.50 -11.24
C LYS A 289 25.01 33.02 -11.12
N LEU A 290 25.38 33.53 -9.95
CA LEU A 290 25.78 34.93 -9.84
C LEU A 290 26.92 35.17 -10.82
N ALA A 291 26.71 36.10 -11.75
CA ALA A 291 27.82 36.63 -12.52
C ALA A 291 28.77 37.24 -11.49
N ILE A 292 29.94 36.63 -11.27
CA ILE A 292 31.00 37.24 -10.49
C ILE A 292 31.32 38.52 -11.24
N GLY A 293 30.78 39.64 -10.77
CA GLY A 293 31.08 40.94 -11.32
C GLY A 293 32.58 41.04 -11.36
N LYS A 294 33.16 41.24 -12.56
CA LYS A 294 34.57 41.59 -12.71
C LYS A 294 34.83 42.68 -11.68
N ARG A 295 35.53 42.32 -10.60
CA ARG A 295 36.02 43.27 -9.61
C ARG A 295 36.85 44.23 -10.44
N LEU A 296 36.36 45.45 -10.64
CA LEU A 296 37.12 46.52 -11.28
C LEU A 296 38.39 46.63 -10.44
N LEU A 297 39.48 46.10 -10.97
CA LEU A 297 40.82 46.45 -10.53
C LEU A 297 40.96 47.91 -10.93
N VAL A 298 40.59 48.81 -10.01
CA VAL A 298 41.01 50.21 -10.08
C VAL A 298 42.50 50.17 -9.82
N SER A 299 43.28 50.17 -10.90
CA SER A 299 44.72 50.43 -10.88
C SER A 299 44.98 51.91 -10.70
#